data_AF-A0A6M4MC76-F1
#
_entry.id   AF-A0A6M4MC76-F1
#
_cell.length_a   1.000
_cell.length_b   1.000
_cell.length_c   1.000
_cell.angle_alpha   90.00
_cell.angle_beta   90.00
_cell.angle_gamma   90.00
#
_symmetry.space_group_name_H-M   'P 1'
#
loop_
_entity.id
_entity.type
_entity.pdbx_description
1 polymer ?
#
loop_
_entity_poly.entity_id
_entity_poly.type
_entity_poly.pdbx_seq_one_letter_code
_entity_poly.pdbx_strand_id
1 'polypeptide(L)'
;MNTLLFSSKLSQVGLLLVTLCAEGAFSASACAASKADELDKLTGKWLQIEKQEQLLLNEWKERKPSLEQRIALLKAEQKQLQQILQQSSASQDDVEARRNALLAEQNSLEEQQSQVSRALQGLRQRSDSLYSALPEPVQVTWDKEQAALDNEADTSQQLQVVLAKLSRLGQFNQQVSVNEGILAAPDGSDVVVKQLFLGSSYAWFSNSDGKYAGYGKAIEGNWRWTFDSDIDAQQISKAIAIFEKRHQPELVQLPVLLEDPASAALTSQSVGSR
;
A
#
# COMPACT_ATOMS: atom_id res chain seq x y z
N MET A 1 -71.56 22.20 67.57
CA MET A 1 -71.58 22.09 69.03
C MET A 1 -70.75 23.26 69.57
N ASN A 2 -71.40 24.18 70.29
CA ASN A 2 -70.90 25.38 71.01
C ASN A 2 -70.03 26.36 70.21
N THR A 3 -70.43 27.59 69.87
CA THR A 3 -71.17 28.66 70.57
C THR A 3 -70.54 29.14 71.88
N LEU A 4 -70.60 30.48 72.03
CA LEU A 4 -70.63 31.33 73.23
C LEU A 4 -69.44 32.30 73.30
N LEU A 5 -69.65 33.57 72.89
CA LEU A 5 -70.28 34.68 73.65
C LEU A 5 -69.28 35.38 74.57
N PHE A 6 -69.22 36.71 74.49
CA PHE A 6 -69.27 37.62 75.65
C PHE A 6 -69.57 39.03 75.08
N SER A 7 -70.82 39.52 75.19
CA SER A 7 -71.34 40.37 76.28
C SER A 7 -70.73 41.78 76.24
N SER A 8 -71.48 42.78 75.79
CA SER A 8 -72.45 43.56 76.58
C SER A 8 -71.79 44.33 77.71
N LYS A 9 -71.93 45.67 77.72
CA LYS A 9 -72.91 46.36 78.56
C LYS A 9 -72.69 47.89 78.61
N LEU A 10 -73.84 48.56 78.78
CA LEU A 10 -74.09 49.69 79.70
C LEU A 10 -73.54 51.05 79.26
N SER A 11 -74.43 52.02 78.99
CA SER A 11 -75.06 52.89 80.01
C SER A 11 -74.31 54.23 79.99
N GLN A 12 -74.89 55.41 80.08
CA GLN A 12 -76.12 55.87 80.69
C GLN A 12 -76.22 57.37 80.37
N VAL A 13 -77.45 57.89 80.37
CA VAL A 13 -77.84 59.24 80.88
C VAL A 13 -77.17 60.45 80.21
N GLY A 14 -77.88 61.38 79.60
CA GLY A 14 -79.24 61.82 79.86
C GLY A 14 -79.24 63.31 80.17
N LEU A 15 -80.32 63.96 79.74
CA LEU A 15 -80.97 65.08 80.40
C LEU A 15 -80.59 66.53 79.97
N LEU A 16 -81.56 67.17 79.29
CA LEU A 16 -82.02 68.58 79.39
C LEU A 16 -81.03 69.69 78.96
N LEU A 17 -81.40 70.86 78.41
CA LEU A 17 -82.62 71.68 78.38
C LEU A 17 -82.37 72.71 77.22
N VAL A 18 -83.18 72.75 76.16
CA VAL A 18 -84.18 73.81 75.85
C VAL A 18 -83.60 75.20 75.47
N THR A 19 -83.92 75.59 74.21
CA THR A 19 -84.07 76.96 73.63
C THR A 19 -82.79 77.80 73.50
N LEU A 20 -82.52 78.55 72.43
CA LEU A 20 -83.34 79.54 71.70
C LEU A 20 -82.51 80.05 70.48
N CYS A 21 -83.16 80.64 69.47
CA CYS A 21 -82.61 81.47 68.36
C CYS A 21 -82.01 80.70 67.14
N ALA A 22 -82.70 80.63 66.00
CA ALA A 22 -82.90 81.65 64.95
C ALA A 22 -81.77 81.68 63.88
N GLU A 23 -82.14 81.19 62.69
CA GLU A 23 -81.80 81.65 61.32
C GLU A 23 -80.33 81.76 60.85
N GLY A 24 -80.02 81.05 59.74
CA GLY A 24 -78.99 81.48 58.80
C GLY A 24 -78.21 80.39 58.06
N ALA A 25 -78.58 80.16 56.78
CA ALA A 25 -77.75 79.75 55.63
C ALA A 25 -76.99 78.41 55.66
N PHE A 26 -77.02 77.68 54.53
CA PHE A 26 -75.86 77.53 53.61
C PHE A 26 -76.10 76.41 52.58
N SER A 27 -76.24 76.78 51.31
CA SER A 27 -76.15 75.87 50.17
C SER A 27 -74.68 75.54 49.91
N ALA A 28 -74.29 74.27 49.99
CA ALA A 28 -73.01 73.75 49.50
C ALA A 28 -73.17 72.31 48.99
N SER A 29 -73.52 72.16 47.70
CA SER A 29 -73.51 70.86 47.02
C SER A 29 -73.14 71.03 45.55
N ALA A 30 -71.89 71.38 45.28
CA ALA A 30 -71.33 71.36 43.91
C ALA A 30 -69.80 71.14 43.82
N CYS A 31 -69.03 71.26 44.92
CA CYS A 31 -67.56 71.08 44.89
C CYS A 31 -67.08 69.66 45.27
N ALA A 32 -67.99 68.78 45.69
CA ALA A 32 -67.68 67.38 46.06
C ALA A 32 -67.65 66.42 44.85
N ALA A 33 -68.22 66.81 43.70
CA ALA A 33 -68.38 65.93 42.55
C ALA A 33 -67.10 65.76 41.70
N SER A 34 -66.23 66.78 41.59
CA SER A 34 -65.01 66.71 40.74
C SER A 34 -63.84 65.97 41.40
N LYS A 35 -63.66 66.12 42.72
CA LYS A 35 -62.66 65.37 43.49
C LYS A 35 -63.00 63.88 43.61
N ALA A 36 -64.28 63.55 43.73
CA ALA A 36 -64.74 62.17 43.72
C ALA A 36 -64.46 61.50 42.36
N ASP A 37 -64.74 62.20 41.25
CA ASP A 37 -64.53 61.69 39.89
C ASP A 37 -63.02 61.50 39.53
N GLU A 38 -62.10 62.30 40.09
CA GLU A 38 -60.65 62.07 39.97
C GLU A 38 -60.16 60.89 40.83
N LEU A 39 -60.71 60.71 42.04
CA LEU A 39 -60.37 59.60 42.93
C LEU A 39 -60.85 58.27 42.34
N ASP A 40 -62.04 58.25 41.74
CA ASP A 40 -62.59 57.09 41.03
C ASP A 40 -61.77 56.74 39.79
N LYS A 41 -61.26 57.73 39.05
CA LYS A 41 -60.34 57.52 37.92
C LYS A 41 -58.99 56.96 38.37
N LEU A 42 -58.42 57.43 39.49
CA LEU A 42 -57.18 56.91 40.06
C LEU A 42 -57.36 55.47 40.59
N THR A 43 -58.48 55.20 41.26
CA THR A 43 -58.84 53.87 41.75
C THR A 43 -59.08 52.91 40.57
N GLY A 44 -59.76 53.36 39.53
CA GLY A 44 -59.95 52.61 38.29
C GLY A 44 -58.64 52.28 37.59
N LYS A 45 -57.70 53.24 37.50
CA LYS A 45 -56.35 53.02 36.95
C LYS A 45 -55.53 52.05 37.80
N TRP A 46 -55.58 52.18 39.12
CA TRP A 46 -54.88 51.27 40.04
C TRP A 46 -55.41 49.84 39.92
N LEU A 47 -56.73 49.67 39.87
CA LEU A 47 -57.36 48.36 39.65
C LEU A 47 -57.00 47.77 38.28
N GLN A 48 -56.89 48.61 37.25
CA GLN A 48 -56.45 48.19 35.92
C GLN A 48 -55.00 47.71 35.93
N ILE A 49 -54.11 48.43 36.62
CA ILE A 49 -52.69 48.06 36.78
C ILE A 49 -52.58 46.75 37.56
N GLU A 50 -53.28 46.62 38.69
CA GLU A 50 -53.30 45.39 39.48
C GLU A 50 -53.81 44.21 38.64
N LYS A 51 -54.88 44.40 37.87
CA LYS A 51 -55.40 43.36 36.96
C LYS A 51 -54.38 43.00 35.88
N GLN A 52 -53.66 43.97 35.31
CA GLN A 52 -52.60 43.73 34.33
C GLN A 52 -51.42 42.98 34.94
N GLU A 53 -51.04 43.29 36.18
CA GLU A 53 -49.98 42.60 36.91
C GLU A 53 -50.35 41.14 37.18
N GLN A 54 -51.57 40.88 37.67
CA GLN A 54 -52.06 39.51 37.88
C GLN A 54 -52.11 38.70 36.59
N LEU A 55 -52.48 39.31 35.46
CA LEU A 55 -52.44 38.67 34.15
C LEU A 55 -51.01 38.34 33.72
N LEU A 56 -50.08 39.29 33.85
CA LEU A 56 -48.66 39.08 33.54
C LEU A 56 -48.04 37.97 34.41
N LEU A 57 -48.35 37.95 35.71
CA LEU A 57 -47.87 36.92 36.63
C LEU A 57 -48.39 35.53 36.26
N ASN A 58 -49.68 35.42 35.92
CA ASN A 58 -50.28 34.15 35.49
C ASN A 58 -49.73 33.69 34.14
N GLU A 59 -49.64 34.59 33.14
CA GLU A 59 -49.02 34.26 31.85
C GLU A 59 -47.56 33.85 32.00
N TRP A 60 -46.80 34.51 32.88
CA TRP A 60 -45.41 34.14 33.17
C TRP A 60 -45.32 32.77 33.84
N LYS A 61 -46.19 32.49 34.82
CA LYS A 61 -46.26 31.20 35.52
C LYS A 61 -46.60 30.06 34.55
N GLU A 62 -47.44 30.31 33.56
CA GLU A 62 -47.79 29.34 32.51
C GLU A 62 -46.70 29.18 31.45
N ARG A 63 -46.10 30.28 30.98
CA ARG A 63 -45.11 30.25 29.89
C ARG A 63 -43.74 29.76 30.34
N LYS A 64 -43.29 30.14 31.54
CA LYS A 64 -41.98 29.79 32.09
C LYS A 64 -41.65 28.28 31.99
N PRO A 65 -42.49 27.34 32.46
CA PRO A 65 -42.17 25.92 32.39
C PRO A 65 -42.05 25.41 30.95
N SER A 66 -42.89 25.90 30.03
CA SER A 66 -42.79 25.51 28.60
C SER A 66 -41.50 26.01 27.95
N LEU A 67 -41.06 27.24 28.27
CA LEU A 67 -39.79 27.79 27.80
C LEU A 67 -38.60 27.04 28.42
N GLU A 68 -38.64 26.71 29.71
CA GLU A 68 -37.60 25.92 30.39
C GLU A 68 -37.48 24.51 29.79
N GLN A 69 -38.60 23.85 29.51
CA GLN A 69 -38.63 22.55 28.81
C GLN A 69 -38.03 22.66 27.40
N ARG A 70 -38.39 23.71 26.66
CA ARG A 70 -37.85 23.94 25.31
C ARG A 70 -36.36 24.24 25.32
N ILE A 71 -35.88 25.03 26.29
CA ILE A 71 -34.45 25.28 26.50
C ILE A 71 -33.72 23.97 26.86
N ALA A 72 -34.31 23.15 27.74
CA ALA A 72 -33.72 21.87 28.13
C ALA A 72 -33.62 20.91 26.93
N LEU A 73 -34.66 20.83 26.10
CA LEU A 73 -34.66 20.05 24.87
C LEU A 73 -33.59 20.55 23.88
N LEU A 74 -33.56 21.86 23.60
CA LEU A 74 -32.57 22.45 22.70
C LEU A 74 -31.13 22.25 23.20
N LYS A 75 -30.89 22.32 24.52
CA LYS A 75 -29.58 22.00 25.10
C LYS A 75 -29.20 20.54 24.91
N ALA A 76 -30.15 19.62 25.04
CA ALA A 76 -29.93 18.19 24.81
C ALA A 76 -29.64 17.93 23.32
N GLU A 77 -30.41 18.52 22.41
CA GLU A 77 -30.20 18.44 20.96
C GLU A 77 -28.84 19.02 20.56
N GLN A 78 -28.47 20.19 21.08
CA GLN A 78 -27.15 20.79 20.84
C GLN A 78 -26.02 19.84 21.28
N LYS A 79 -26.14 19.24 22.47
CA LYS A 79 -25.14 18.29 22.98
C LYS A 79 -25.05 17.05 22.10
N GLN A 80 -26.19 16.52 21.65
CA GLN A 80 -26.24 15.37 20.75
C GLN A 80 -25.59 15.69 19.39
N LEU A 81 -25.89 16.85 18.80
CA LEU A 81 -25.28 17.29 17.55
C LEU A 81 -23.76 17.49 17.69
N GLN A 82 -23.30 18.05 18.81
CA GLN A 82 -21.87 18.17 19.11
C GLN A 82 -21.18 16.80 19.21
N GLN A 83 -21.83 15.82 19.84
CA GLN A 83 -21.29 14.46 19.95
C GLN A 83 -21.22 13.77 18.57
N ILE A 84 -22.24 13.93 17.73
CA ILE A 84 -22.24 13.41 16.35
C ILE A 84 -21.11 14.06 15.54
N LEU A 85 -20.91 15.37 15.65
CA LEU A 85 -19.82 16.06 14.96
C LEU A 85 -18.44 15.55 15.40
N GLN A 86 -18.21 15.38 16.70
CA GLN A 86 -16.95 14.85 17.23
C GLN A 86 -16.68 13.41 16.77
N GLN A 87 -17.71 12.57 16.75
CA GLN A 87 -17.56 11.19 16.28
C GLN A 87 -17.29 11.14 14.76
N SER A 88 -17.95 12.00 13.99
CA SER A 88 -17.72 12.14 12.55
C SER A 88 -16.29 12.62 12.26
N SER A 89 -15.80 13.64 12.96
CA SER A 89 -14.42 14.14 12.76
C SER A 89 -13.38 13.08 13.13
N ALA A 90 -13.54 12.39 14.26
CA ALA A 90 -12.63 11.31 14.65
C ALA A 90 -12.63 10.14 13.65
N SER A 91 -13.79 9.84 13.05
CA SER A 91 -13.90 8.82 12.00
C SER A 91 -13.23 9.27 10.70
N GLN A 92 -13.33 10.57 10.35
CA GLN A 92 -12.63 11.14 9.20
C GLN A 92 -11.11 11.07 9.39
N ASP A 93 -10.61 11.39 10.58
CA ASP A 93 -9.19 11.33 10.92
C ASP A 93 -8.64 9.89 10.81
N ASP A 94 -9.36 8.88 11.31
CA ASP A 94 -8.97 7.46 11.16
C ASP A 94 -8.95 7.01 9.69
N VAL A 95 -9.94 7.40 8.90
CA VAL A 95 -9.98 7.09 7.47
C VAL A 95 -8.82 7.76 6.72
N GLU A 96 -8.49 9.00 7.05
CA GLU A 96 -7.37 9.72 6.44
C GLU A 96 -6.03 9.11 6.84
N ALA A 97 -5.86 8.72 8.11
CA ALA A 97 -4.69 7.99 8.57
C ALA A 97 -4.51 6.65 7.84
N ARG A 98 -5.59 5.87 7.68
CA ARG A 98 -5.56 4.60 6.92
C ARG A 98 -5.27 4.82 5.43
N ARG A 99 -5.84 5.86 4.83
CA ARG A 99 -5.54 6.22 3.43
C ARG A 99 -4.05 6.54 3.28
N ASN A 100 -3.49 7.34 4.17
CA ASN A 100 -2.07 7.71 4.12
C ASN A 100 -1.17 6.48 4.32
N ALA A 101 -1.53 5.56 5.22
CA ALA A 101 -0.81 4.32 5.41
C ALA A 101 -0.84 3.43 4.17
N LEU A 102 -2.01 3.24 3.54
CA LEU A 102 -2.16 2.47 2.31
C LEU A 102 -1.41 3.10 1.13
N LEU A 103 -1.41 4.42 1.01
CA LEU A 103 -0.62 5.13 -0.02
C LEU A 103 0.88 4.94 0.21
N ALA A 104 1.35 4.98 1.45
CA ALA A 104 2.75 4.72 1.77
C ALA A 104 3.15 3.26 1.44
N GLU A 105 2.28 2.29 1.76
CA GLU A 105 2.48 0.89 1.42
C GLU A 105 2.49 0.68 -0.10
N GLN A 106 1.54 1.28 -0.83
CA GLN A 106 1.48 1.23 -2.28
C GLN A 106 2.78 1.78 -2.89
N ASN A 107 3.23 2.97 -2.47
CA ASN A 107 4.47 3.56 -2.96
C ASN A 107 5.68 2.66 -2.70
N SER A 108 5.75 2.03 -1.53
CA SER A 108 6.81 1.07 -1.20
C SER A 108 6.77 -0.17 -2.10
N LEU A 109 5.59 -0.72 -2.36
CA LEU A 109 5.43 -1.88 -3.25
C LEU A 109 5.78 -1.54 -4.71
N GLU A 110 5.37 -0.36 -5.19
CA GLU A 110 5.73 0.13 -6.52
C GLU A 110 7.24 0.32 -6.67
N GLU A 111 7.90 0.86 -5.63
CA GLU A 111 9.35 1.00 -5.63
C GLU A 111 10.05 -0.37 -5.67
N GLN A 112 9.62 -1.32 -4.82
CA GLN A 112 10.15 -2.69 -4.81
C GLN A 112 9.95 -3.39 -6.17
N GLN A 113 8.76 -3.27 -6.76
CA GLN A 113 8.46 -3.81 -8.09
C GLN A 113 9.40 -3.22 -9.15
N SER A 114 9.68 -1.91 -9.08
CA SER A 114 10.62 -1.25 -9.99
C SER A 114 12.05 -1.76 -9.84
N GLN A 115 12.48 -2.07 -8.61
CA GLN A 115 13.81 -2.58 -8.32
C GLN A 115 13.97 -4.01 -8.83
N VAL A 116 12.96 -4.87 -8.60
CA VAL A 116 12.94 -6.25 -9.11
C VAL A 116 12.96 -6.27 -10.63
N SER A 117 12.14 -5.44 -11.29
CA SER A 117 12.11 -5.34 -12.74
C SER A 117 13.48 -4.94 -13.33
N ARG A 118 14.14 -3.93 -12.74
CA ARG A 118 15.50 -3.51 -13.14
C ARG A 118 16.54 -4.61 -12.90
N ALA A 119 16.49 -5.29 -11.76
CA ALA A 119 17.40 -6.38 -11.46
C ALA A 119 17.24 -7.55 -12.44
N LEU A 120 15.99 -7.90 -12.77
CA LEU A 120 15.68 -8.94 -13.75
C LEU A 120 16.17 -8.56 -15.15
N GLN A 121 15.98 -7.31 -15.58
CA GLN A 121 16.52 -6.84 -16.85
C GLN A 121 18.04 -6.95 -16.91
N GLY A 122 18.74 -6.56 -15.84
CA GLY A 122 20.18 -6.71 -15.73
C GLY A 122 20.65 -8.17 -15.75
N LEU A 123 19.92 -9.07 -15.07
CA LEU A 123 20.20 -10.50 -15.09
C LEU A 123 20.02 -11.09 -16.50
N ARG A 124 18.94 -10.71 -17.20
CA ARG A 124 18.68 -11.14 -18.57
C ARG A 124 19.78 -10.69 -19.51
N GLN A 125 20.18 -9.42 -19.47
CA GLN A 125 21.27 -8.91 -20.30
C GLN A 125 22.59 -9.66 -20.06
N ARG A 126 22.91 -9.96 -18.80
CA ARG A 126 24.09 -10.78 -18.47
C ARG A 126 23.97 -12.20 -19.02
N SER A 127 22.81 -12.83 -18.85
CA SER A 127 22.56 -14.16 -19.41
C SER A 127 22.70 -14.16 -20.93
N ASP A 128 22.10 -13.18 -21.62
CA ASP A 128 22.15 -13.08 -23.08
C ASP A 128 23.58 -12.82 -23.57
N SER A 129 24.39 -12.07 -22.82
CA SER A 129 25.81 -11.87 -23.15
C SER A 129 26.66 -13.13 -23.08
N LEU A 130 26.23 -14.15 -22.31
CA LEU A 130 26.91 -15.43 -22.23
C LEU A 130 26.55 -16.35 -23.41
N TYR A 131 25.41 -16.11 -24.07
CA TYR A 131 24.85 -17.02 -25.07
C TYR A 131 25.84 -17.38 -26.18
N SER A 132 26.57 -16.40 -26.70
CA SER A 132 27.55 -16.59 -27.78
C SER A 132 28.74 -17.45 -27.37
N ALA A 133 29.12 -17.43 -26.09
CA ALA A 133 30.25 -18.19 -25.56
C ALA A 133 29.88 -19.65 -25.25
N LEU A 134 28.59 -20.00 -25.26
CA LEU A 134 28.13 -21.33 -24.89
C LEU A 134 28.29 -22.34 -26.03
N PRO A 135 28.53 -23.62 -25.69
CA PRO A 135 28.42 -24.72 -26.65
C PRO A 135 27.03 -24.84 -27.26
N GLU A 136 26.96 -25.30 -28.50
CA GLU A 136 25.73 -25.55 -29.25
C GLU A 136 24.69 -26.42 -28.50
N PRO A 137 25.05 -27.54 -27.83
CA PRO A 137 24.06 -28.31 -27.06
C PRO A 137 23.33 -27.47 -26.00
N VAL A 138 24.04 -26.54 -25.34
CA VAL A 138 23.47 -25.68 -24.32
C VAL A 138 22.62 -24.59 -24.96
N GLN A 139 23.07 -23.99 -26.06
CA GLN A 139 22.30 -22.99 -26.82
C GLN A 139 20.94 -23.55 -27.23
N VAL A 140 20.90 -24.76 -27.80
CA VAL A 140 19.63 -25.42 -28.18
C VAL A 140 18.71 -25.63 -26.97
N THR A 141 19.25 -25.98 -25.80
CA THR A 141 18.41 -26.08 -24.58
C THR A 141 17.90 -24.72 -24.13
N TRP A 142 18.73 -23.67 -24.20
CA TRP A 142 18.33 -22.32 -23.83
C TRP A 142 17.26 -21.74 -24.76
N ASP A 143 17.35 -22.03 -26.05
CA ASP A 143 16.35 -21.64 -27.05
C ASP A 143 15.01 -22.32 -26.77
N LYS A 144 15.01 -23.59 -26.36
CA LYS A 144 13.79 -24.31 -25.95
C LYS A 144 13.15 -23.69 -24.70
N GLU A 145 13.96 -23.40 -23.67
CA GLU A 145 13.47 -22.74 -22.45
C GLU A 145 12.94 -21.32 -22.76
N GLN A 146 13.55 -20.62 -23.72
CA GLN A 146 13.09 -19.30 -24.16
C GLN A 146 11.81 -19.36 -24.99
N ALA A 147 11.68 -20.35 -25.88
CA ALA A 147 10.51 -20.54 -26.72
C ALA A 147 9.26 -20.96 -25.92
N ALA A 148 9.44 -21.51 -24.72
CA ALA A 148 8.37 -21.80 -23.78
C ALA A 148 7.78 -20.54 -23.10
N LEU A 149 8.43 -19.38 -23.26
CA LEU A 149 7.97 -18.12 -22.69
C LEU A 149 7.02 -17.40 -23.65
N ASP A 150 5.81 -17.09 -23.18
CA ASP A 150 4.86 -16.28 -23.93
C ASP A 150 5.35 -14.83 -24.09
N ASN A 151 4.93 -14.17 -25.17
CA ASN A 151 5.29 -12.76 -25.43
C ASN A 151 4.73 -11.79 -24.37
N GLU A 152 3.69 -12.18 -23.64
CA GLU A 152 3.07 -11.41 -22.55
C GLU A 152 3.45 -11.93 -21.15
N ALA A 153 4.54 -12.69 -21.04
CA ALA A 153 4.93 -13.31 -19.78
C ALA A 153 5.21 -12.30 -18.66
N ASP A 154 4.73 -12.61 -17.46
CA ASP A 154 4.92 -11.78 -16.28
C ASP A 154 6.38 -11.81 -15.76
N THR A 155 6.72 -10.93 -14.82
CA THR A 155 8.07 -10.85 -14.23
C THR A 155 8.49 -12.17 -13.56
N SER A 156 7.54 -12.93 -13.02
CA SER A 156 7.82 -14.21 -12.34
C SER A 156 8.18 -15.30 -13.34
N GLN A 157 7.43 -15.43 -14.43
CA GLN A 157 7.66 -16.35 -15.54
C GLN A 157 8.99 -16.04 -16.23
N GLN A 158 9.28 -14.77 -16.47
CA GLN A 158 10.57 -14.34 -17.01
C GLN A 158 11.74 -14.75 -16.11
N LEU A 159 11.63 -14.53 -14.79
CA LEU A 159 12.64 -14.97 -13.83
C LEU A 159 12.79 -16.50 -13.82
N GLN A 160 11.69 -17.25 -13.85
CA GLN A 160 11.71 -18.72 -13.88
C GLN A 160 12.46 -19.24 -15.10
N VAL A 161 12.24 -18.67 -16.29
CA VAL A 161 12.96 -19.06 -17.51
C VAL A 161 14.45 -18.76 -17.42
N VAL A 162 14.83 -17.58 -16.90
CA VAL A 162 16.24 -17.25 -16.71
C VAL A 162 16.91 -18.21 -15.71
N LEU A 163 16.23 -18.54 -14.60
CA LEU A 163 16.72 -19.51 -13.63
C LEU A 163 16.81 -20.92 -14.23
N ALA A 164 15.84 -21.34 -15.05
CA ALA A 164 15.88 -22.61 -15.76
C ALA A 164 17.10 -22.69 -16.68
N LYS A 165 17.34 -21.66 -17.51
CA LYS A 165 18.54 -21.55 -18.37
C LYS A 165 19.84 -21.70 -17.59
N LEU A 166 19.98 -20.95 -16.49
CA LEU A 166 21.18 -21.00 -15.64
C LEU A 166 21.33 -22.35 -14.93
N SER A 167 20.23 -22.96 -14.49
CA SER A 167 20.24 -24.30 -13.91
C SER A 167 20.66 -25.36 -14.93
N ARG A 168 20.18 -25.28 -16.18
CA ARG A 168 20.60 -26.18 -17.27
C ARG A 168 22.09 -26.05 -17.56
N LEU A 169 22.60 -24.81 -17.60
CA LEU A 169 24.04 -24.55 -17.75
C LEU A 169 24.83 -25.17 -16.59
N GLY A 170 24.39 -24.98 -15.35
CA GLY A 170 25.02 -25.55 -14.17
C GLY A 170 25.06 -27.09 -14.19
N GLN A 171 23.95 -27.72 -14.58
CA GLN A 171 23.88 -29.18 -14.75
C GLN A 171 24.81 -29.67 -15.86
N PHE A 172 24.82 -28.99 -17.00
CA PHE A 172 25.73 -29.31 -18.11
C PHE A 172 27.19 -29.19 -17.69
N ASN A 173 27.54 -28.15 -16.92
CA ASN A 173 28.90 -27.92 -16.47
C ASN A 173 29.43 -28.96 -15.46
N GLN A 174 28.54 -29.70 -14.79
CA GLN A 174 28.92 -30.74 -13.81
C GLN A 174 29.14 -32.12 -14.45
N GLN A 175 28.84 -32.29 -15.74
CA GLN A 175 28.92 -33.58 -16.41
C GLN A 175 29.76 -33.54 -17.68
N VAL A 176 30.28 -34.71 -18.04
CA VAL A 176 30.80 -34.95 -19.38
C VAL A 176 29.63 -35.39 -20.25
N SER A 177 29.55 -34.88 -21.48
CA SER A 177 28.48 -35.25 -22.41
C SER A 177 29.01 -35.46 -23.82
N VAL A 178 28.31 -36.27 -24.60
CA VAL A 178 28.64 -36.51 -26.01
C VAL A 178 27.49 -36.01 -26.88
N ASN A 179 27.82 -35.30 -27.96
CA ASN A 179 26.90 -34.93 -29.02
C ASN A 179 27.46 -35.33 -30.39
N GLU A 180 26.60 -35.44 -31.39
CA GLU A 180 26.95 -35.61 -32.79
C GLU A 180 26.59 -34.34 -33.53
N GLY A 181 27.50 -33.84 -34.36
CA GLY A 181 27.31 -32.59 -35.09
C GLY A 181 28.06 -32.60 -36.41
N ILE A 182 27.76 -31.61 -37.25
CA ILE A 182 28.44 -31.41 -38.53
C ILE A 182 29.35 -30.20 -38.39
N LEU A 183 30.62 -30.36 -38.72
CA LEU A 183 31.59 -29.25 -38.77
C LEU A 183 32.12 -29.10 -40.19
N ALA A 184 32.26 -27.85 -40.64
CA ALA A 184 32.94 -27.53 -41.88
C ALA A 184 34.46 -27.68 -41.66
N ALA A 185 35.08 -28.65 -42.32
CA ALA A 185 36.51 -28.89 -42.26
C ALA A 185 37.30 -27.80 -43.01
N PRO A 186 38.62 -27.66 -42.76
CA PRO A 186 39.45 -26.65 -43.41
C PRO A 186 39.52 -26.76 -44.94
N ASP A 187 39.18 -27.92 -45.50
CA ASP A 187 39.06 -28.17 -46.94
C ASP A 187 37.70 -27.76 -47.53
N GLY A 188 36.79 -27.23 -46.71
CA GLY A 188 35.44 -26.81 -47.10
C GLY A 188 34.43 -27.95 -47.17
N SER A 189 34.79 -29.17 -46.76
CA SER A 189 33.87 -30.29 -46.69
C SER A 189 33.10 -30.34 -45.36
N ASP A 190 31.84 -30.76 -45.40
CA ASP A 190 31.04 -31.01 -44.19
C ASP A 190 31.37 -32.39 -43.64
N VAL A 191 31.84 -32.43 -42.39
CA VAL A 191 32.26 -33.67 -41.73
C VAL A 191 31.39 -33.92 -40.50
N VAL A 192 30.81 -35.12 -40.44
CA VAL A 192 30.11 -35.58 -39.24
C VAL A 192 31.14 -35.95 -38.18
N VAL A 193 31.03 -35.33 -37.01
CA VAL A 193 31.95 -35.53 -35.89
C VAL A 193 31.19 -35.89 -34.63
N LYS A 194 31.84 -36.69 -33.79
CA LYS A 194 31.42 -36.86 -32.40
C LYS A 194 32.16 -35.85 -31.53
N GLN A 195 31.41 -35.20 -30.65
CA GLN A 195 31.88 -34.10 -29.80
C GLN A 195 31.76 -34.53 -28.34
N LEU A 196 32.85 -34.47 -27.59
CA LEU A 196 32.91 -34.76 -26.17
C LEU A 196 33.08 -33.44 -25.40
N PHE A 197 32.08 -33.06 -24.63
CA PHE A 197 32.09 -31.83 -23.83
C PHE A 197 32.53 -32.10 -22.40
N LEU A 198 33.48 -31.30 -21.93
CA LEU A 198 33.84 -31.18 -20.52
C LEU A 198 33.19 -29.91 -19.97
N GLY A 199 31.93 -30.05 -19.56
CA GLY A 199 31.11 -28.92 -19.18
C GLY A 199 30.99 -27.89 -20.30
N SER A 200 30.79 -26.61 -19.94
CA SER A 200 30.62 -25.53 -20.91
C SER A 200 31.91 -24.83 -21.33
N SER A 201 33.06 -25.24 -20.78
CA SER A 201 34.33 -24.53 -20.98
C SER A 201 35.16 -25.11 -22.12
N TYR A 202 35.09 -26.41 -22.34
CA TYR A 202 35.96 -27.09 -23.30
C TYR A 202 35.29 -28.32 -23.89
N ALA A 203 35.64 -28.64 -25.13
CA ALA A 203 35.19 -29.85 -25.80
C ALA A 203 36.25 -30.38 -26.75
N TRP A 204 36.17 -31.66 -27.06
CA TRP A 204 36.96 -32.31 -28.11
C TRP A 204 36.05 -32.85 -29.18
N PHE A 205 36.57 -33.03 -30.39
CA PHE A 205 35.84 -33.74 -31.43
C PHE A 205 36.74 -34.66 -32.23
N SER A 206 36.16 -35.72 -32.79
CA SER A 206 36.79 -36.59 -33.79
C SER A 206 35.77 -37.08 -34.81
N ASN A 207 36.21 -37.28 -36.05
CA ASN A 207 35.40 -37.96 -37.07
C ASN A 207 35.55 -39.48 -36.98
N SER A 208 34.62 -40.23 -37.60
CA SER A 208 34.62 -41.70 -37.61
C SER A 208 35.87 -42.33 -38.23
N ASP A 209 36.48 -41.64 -39.20
CA ASP A 209 37.66 -42.13 -39.94
C ASP A 209 38.98 -41.78 -39.24
N GLY A 210 38.94 -41.02 -38.14
CA GLY A 210 40.11 -40.51 -37.42
C GLY A 210 40.92 -39.47 -38.19
N LYS A 211 40.41 -38.93 -39.31
CA LYS A 211 41.12 -37.98 -40.17
C LYS A 211 41.10 -36.55 -39.61
N TYR A 212 40.02 -36.18 -38.94
CA TYR A 212 39.84 -34.86 -38.34
C TYR A 212 39.64 -34.98 -36.84
N ALA A 213 40.39 -34.18 -36.09
CA ALA A 213 40.25 -33.98 -34.67
C ALA A 213 40.53 -32.52 -34.31
N GLY A 214 40.15 -32.16 -33.10
CA GLY A 214 40.35 -30.82 -32.60
C GLY A 214 39.62 -30.58 -31.29
N TYR A 215 39.48 -29.31 -30.96
CA TYR A 215 38.83 -28.87 -29.73
C TYR A 215 37.89 -27.69 -29.96
N GLY A 216 36.98 -27.49 -29.01
CA GLY A 216 36.05 -26.36 -28.95
C GLY A 216 36.23 -25.62 -27.64
N LYS A 217 36.31 -24.28 -27.71
CA LYS A 217 36.29 -23.40 -26.55
C LYS A 217 35.71 -22.04 -26.91
N ALA A 218 35.36 -21.25 -25.90
CA ALA A 218 35.05 -19.84 -26.10
C ALA A 218 36.33 -19.04 -26.40
N ILE A 219 36.36 -18.34 -27.54
CA ILE A 219 37.42 -17.42 -27.96
C ILE A 219 36.77 -16.06 -28.21
N GLU A 220 37.25 -15.01 -27.54
CA GLU A 220 36.67 -13.65 -27.64
C GLU A 220 35.15 -13.63 -27.39
N GLY A 221 34.67 -14.44 -26.43
CA GLY A 221 33.25 -14.53 -26.09
C GLY A 221 32.38 -15.31 -27.08
N ASN A 222 32.99 -16.01 -28.05
CA ASN A 222 32.27 -16.82 -29.03
C ASN A 222 32.77 -18.27 -29.00
N TRP A 223 31.87 -19.24 -28.96
CA TRP A 223 32.24 -20.64 -29.09
C TRP A 223 32.82 -20.91 -30.48
N ARG A 224 34.03 -21.49 -30.54
CA ARG A 224 34.72 -21.80 -31.80
C ARG A 224 35.35 -23.18 -31.77
N TRP A 225 35.11 -23.94 -32.84
CA TRP A 225 35.81 -25.19 -33.12
C TRP A 225 37.12 -24.91 -33.84
N THR A 226 38.20 -25.54 -33.39
CA THR A 226 39.53 -25.46 -33.99
C THR A 226 39.99 -26.86 -34.35
N PHE A 227 40.31 -27.07 -35.62
CA PHE A 227 40.91 -28.31 -36.11
C PHE A 227 42.41 -28.29 -35.78
N ASP A 228 42.90 -29.38 -35.21
CA ASP A 228 44.30 -29.51 -34.80
C ASP A 228 44.78 -30.92 -35.12
N SER A 229 45.77 -31.03 -36.01
CA SER A 229 46.37 -32.29 -36.43
C SER A 229 47.28 -32.91 -35.38
N ASP A 230 47.72 -32.13 -34.38
CA ASP A 230 48.60 -32.62 -33.32
C ASP A 230 47.81 -33.39 -32.25
N ILE A 231 46.46 -33.28 -32.26
CA ILE A 231 45.57 -33.99 -31.35
C ILE A 231 45.26 -35.39 -31.90
N ASP A 232 45.50 -36.40 -31.06
CA ASP A 232 45.21 -37.80 -31.42
C ASP A 232 43.70 -38.08 -31.49
N ALA A 233 43.20 -38.20 -32.73
CA ALA A 233 41.81 -38.54 -33.03
C ALA A 233 41.37 -39.90 -32.47
N GLN A 234 42.28 -40.88 -32.38
CA GLN A 234 41.97 -42.21 -31.84
C GLN A 234 41.74 -42.13 -30.33
N GLN A 235 42.51 -41.29 -29.63
CA GLN A 235 42.39 -41.10 -28.19
C GLN A 235 41.03 -40.46 -27.81
N ILE A 236 40.59 -39.45 -28.56
CA ILE A 236 39.25 -38.85 -28.40
C ILE A 236 38.16 -39.88 -28.70
N SER A 237 38.28 -40.62 -29.80
CA SER A 237 37.31 -41.63 -30.20
C SER A 237 37.19 -42.75 -29.15
N LYS A 238 38.32 -43.13 -28.54
CA LYS A 238 38.36 -44.08 -27.42
C LYS A 238 37.66 -43.53 -26.18
N ALA A 239 37.91 -42.28 -25.80
CA ALA A 239 37.21 -41.62 -24.69
C ALA A 239 35.68 -41.61 -24.90
N ILE A 240 35.24 -41.29 -26.12
CA ILE A 240 33.82 -41.31 -26.50
C ILE A 240 33.25 -42.73 -26.42
N ALA A 241 33.98 -43.74 -26.93
CA ALA A 241 33.54 -45.13 -26.86
C ALA A 241 33.43 -45.65 -25.41
N ILE A 242 34.32 -45.23 -24.51
CA ILE A 242 34.26 -45.54 -23.08
C ILE A 242 33.03 -44.86 -22.45
N PHE A 243 32.80 -43.57 -22.74
CA PHE A 243 31.63 -42.84 -22.25
C PHE A 243 30.31 -43.50 -22.70
N GLU A 244 30.22 -43.91 -23.96
CA GLU A 244 29.08 -44.63 -24.54
C GLU A 244 28.97 -46.09 -24.06
N LYS A 245 29.86 -46.56 -23.17
CA LYS A 245 29.93 -47.95 -22.66
C LYS A 245 30.13 -49.00 -23.76
N ARG A 246 30.72 -48.60 -24.88
CA ARG A 246 31.09 -49.48 -26.01
C ARG A 246 32.50 -50.04 -25.87
N HIS A 247 33.26 -49.57 -24.89
CA HIS A 247 34.61 -50.02 -24.56
C HIS A 247 34.76 -50.24 -23.06
N GLN A 248 35.71 -51.08 -22.64
CA GLN A 248 36.00 -51.31 -21.22
C GLN A 248 36.51 -50.00 -20.56
N PRO A 249 36.15 -49.74 -19.29
CA PRO A 249 36.63 -48.57 -18.57
C PRO A 249 38.15 -48.54 -18.52
N GLU A 250 38.74 -47.47 -19.03
CA GLU A 250 40.18 -47.25 -19.08
C GLU A 250 40.49 -45.77 -18.86
N LEU A 251 41.66 -45.47 -18.32
CA LEU A 251 42.12 -44.11 -18.16
C LEU A 251 42.56 -43.56 -19.53
N VAL A 252 41.94 -42.46 -19.96
CA VAL A 252 42.29 -41.74 -21.19
C VAL A 252 42.81 -40.36 -20.82
N GLN A 253 43.86 -39.91 -21.51
CA GLN A 253 44.42 -38.56 -21.36
C GLN A 253 43.93 -37.72 -22.54
N LEU A 254 43.42 -36.52 -22.29
CA LEU A 254 42.97 -35.63 -23.35
C LEU A 254 43.68 -34.27 -23.20
N PRO A 255 44.21 -33.68 -24.28
CA PRO A 255 44.94 -32.43 -24.21
C PRO A 255 43.99 -31.27 -23.89
N VAL A 256 44.35 -30.43 -22.93
CA VAL A 256 43.62 -29.19 -22.60
C VAL A 256 44.55 -28.01 -22.85
N LEU A 257 44.13 -27.07 -23.69
CA LEU A 257 44.82 -25.79 -23.82
C LEU A 257 44.34 -24.81 -22.74
N LEU A 258 45.24 -24.49 -21.81
CA LEU A 258 44.98 -23.57 -20.71
C LEU A 258 45.20 -22.09 -21.07
N GLU A 259 45.80 -21.79 -22.23
CA GLU A 259 46.13 -20.42 -22.62
C GLU A 259 45.00 -19.72 -23.38
N ASP A 260 44.58 -18.59 -22.81
CA ASP A 260 43.85 -17.52 -23.48
C ASP A 260 44.90 -16.48 -23.93
N PRO A 261 45.10 -16.23 -25.25
CA PRO A 261 46.12 -15.29 -25.72
C PRO A 261 45.91 -13.86 -25.19
N ALA A 262 44.71 -13.51 -24.72
CA ALA A 262 44.43 -12.23 -24.06
C ALA A 262 45.07 -12.11 -22.66
N SER A 263 45.25 -13.21 -21.93
CA SER A 263 45.83 -13.22 -20.57
C SER A 263 47.36 -13.19 -20.56
N ALA A 264 48.01 -13.72 -21.60
CA ALA A 264 49.46 -13.69 -21.76
C ALA A 264 50.00 -12.27 -22.09
N ALA A 265 49.19 -11.41 -22.72
CA ALA A 265 49.57 -10.04 -23.05
C ALA A 265 49.69 -9.12 -21.80
N LEU A 266 48.92 -9.39 -20.74
CA LEU A 266 48.93 -8.58 -19.51
C LEU A 266 50.06 -8.96 -18.53
N THR A 267 50.62 -10.17 -18.66
CA THR A 267 51.70 -10.66 -17.78
C THR A 267 53.10 -10.33 -18.30
N SER A 268 53.26 -10.12 -19.62
CA SER A 268 54.56 -9.73 -20.20
C SER A 268 54.89 -8.23 -20.06
N GLN A 269 53.90 -7.35 -19.83
CA GLN A 269 54.15 -5.92 -19.64
C GLN A 269 54.50 -5.51 -18.20
N SER A 270 54.28 -6.35 -17.18
CA SER A 270 54.52 -5.97 -15.77
C SER A 270 55.89 -6.39 -15.21
N VAL A 271 56.71 -7.12 -15.98
CA VAL A 271 58.02 -7.64 -15.51
C VAL A 271 59.21 -6.78 -15.98
N GLY A 272 58.98 -5.75 -16.81
CA GLY A 272 60.04 -4.88 -17.37
C GLY A 272 60.25 -3.54 -16.67
N SER A 273 60.00 -3.41 -15.37
CA SER A 273 60.24 -2.15 -14.64
C SER A 273 60.66 -2.38 -13.19
N ARG A 274 61.91 -2.79 -13.00
CA ARG A 274 62.70 -2.52 -11.80
C ARG A 274 64.16 -2.31 -12.16
#